data_AF-A0A1I1U528-F1
#
_entry.id   AF-A0A1I1U528-F1
#
_cell.length_a   1.000
_cell.length_b   1.000
_cell.length_c   1.000
_cell.angle_alpha   90.00
_cell.angle_beta   90.00
_cell.angle_gamma   90.00
#
_symmetry.space_group_name_H-M   'P 1'
#
loop_
_entity.id
_entity.type
_entity.pdbx_description
1 polymer ?
#
loop_
_entity_poly.entity_id
_entity_poly.type
_entity_poly.pdbx_seq_one_letter_code
_entity_poly.pdbx_strand_id
1 'polypeptide(L)'
;MSDPHRLSDPYYAQRVAGTINGLLSDVIAIGLLLLSFNYIRLILEYPELLGDPELWKRLVLLLLAIAFIAYDVLAYKTHLALQEGETRPADGGSSPRRILALYFIDLFRIGVSAWLLAALAIGDLAEDPLNAKLRAELAVGPSLFATVFTFVALWHATIGLWYVVEGSNRRNKRLHAAYALGHAAAAFFFAGLAPASYAAAKDLWDLAATGWLALLIALVYRTQVMAFLRSDMERAR
;
A
#
# COMPACT_ATOMS: atom_id res chain seq x y z
N MET A 1 13.27 0.17 32.26
CA MET A 1 12.43 -0.44 31.20
C MET A 1 11.92 0.70 30.33
N SER A 2 12.37 0.80 29.08
CA SER A 2 11.87 1.78 28.12
C SER A 2 10.48 1.35 27.67
N ASP A 3 9.51 2.25 27.78
CA ASP A 3 8.14 2.01 27.31
C ASP A 3 8.16 1.59 25.82
N PRO A 4 7.64 0.39 25.47
CA PRO A 4 7.66 -0.11 24.09
C PRO A 4 6.82 0.69 23.11
N HIS A 5 6.06 1.69 23.59
CA HIS A 5 5.24 2.59 22.78
C HIS A 5 5.81 4.00 22.62
N ARG A 6 6.84 4.36 23.39
CA ARG A 6 7.42 5.71 23.37
C ARG A 6 8.35 5.87 22.17
N LEU A 7 7.82 6.47 21.11
CA LEU A 7 8.64 6.96 20.02
C LEU A 7 9.52 8.11 20.49
N SER A 8 10.73 8.20 19.95
CA SER A 8 11.75 9.10 20.51
C SER A 8 11.82 10.50 19.87
N ASP A 9 10.94 10.86 18.93
CA ASP A 9 10.95 12.23 18.36
C ASP A 9 9.55 12.89 18.33
N PRO A 10 9.14 13.54 19.44
CA PRO A 10 7.85 14.22 19.54
C PRO A 10 7.75 15.46 18.62
N TYR A 11 8.87 16.01 18.15
CA TYR A 11 8.84 17.13 17.21
C TYR A 11 8.31 16.69 15.84
N TYR A 12 8.78 15.55 15.33
CA TYR A 12 8.31 15.01 14.05
C TYR A 12 6.80 14.76 14.08
N ALA A 13 6.32 14.09 15.12
CA ALA A 13 4.91 13.76 15.32
C ALA A 13 4.02 15.02 15.32
N GLN A 14 4.40 16.04 16.10
CA GLN A 14 3.59 17.25 16.29
C GLN A 14 3.65 18.24 15.12
N ARG A 15 4.76 18.29 14.37
CA ARG A 15 5.01 19.36 13.39
C ARG A 15 5.07 18.92 11.94
N VAL A 16 5.44 17.66 11.67
CA VAL A 16 5.72 17.19 10.30
C VAL A 16 4.73 16.12 9.87
N ALA A 17 4.42 15.18 10.77
CA ALA A 17 3.62 14.03 10.40
C ALA A 17 2.17 14.38 10.02
N GLY A 18 1.56 15.40 10.64
CA GLY A 18 0.25 15.91 10.21
C GLY A 18 0.24 16.39 8.75
N THR A 19 1.27 17.12 8.33
CA THR A 19 1.45 17.59 6.93
C THR A 19 1.64 16.43 5.97
N ILE A 20 2.47 15.45 6.33
CA ILE A 20 2.66 14.22 5.54
C ILE A 20 1.35 13.44 5.39
N ASN A 21 0.56 13.30 6.46
CA ASN A 21 -0.73 12.63 6.41
C ASN A 21 -1.73 13.35 5.49
N GLY A 22 -1.71 14.69 5.52
CA GLY A 22 -2.49 15.53 4.60
C GLY A 22 -2.07 15.27 3.15
N LEU A 23 -0.78 15.39 2.85
CA LEU A 23 -0.24 15.12 1.51
C LEU A 23 -0.54 13.70 1.02
N LEU A 24 -0.37 12.68 1.88
CA LEU A 24 -0.71 11.30 1.58
C LEU A 24 -2.19 11.19 1.19
N SER A 25 -3.09 11.74 2.01
CA SER A 25 -4.53 11.73 1.76
C SER A 25 -4.90 12.43 0.46
N ASP A 26 -4.32 13.60 0.19
CA ASP A 26 -4.59 14.40 -1.01
C ASP A 26 -4.09 13.70 -2.28
N VAL A 27 -2.86 13.18 -2.27
CA VAL A 27 -2.28 12.45 -3.41
C VAL A 27 -3.09 11.19 -3.71
N ILE A 28 -3.51 10.45 -2.67
CA ILE A 28 -4.37 9.28 -2.85
C ILE A 28 -5.72 9.69 -3.40
N ALA A 29 -6.38 10.72 -2.83
CA ALA A 29 -7.69 11.15 -3.27
C ALA A 29 -7.70 11.59 -4.74
N ILE A 30 -6.72 12.41 -5.14
CA ILE A 30 -6.54 12.84 -6.54
C ILE A 30 -6.26 11.64 -7.44
N GLY A 31 -5.35 10.75 -7.04
CA GLY A 31 -5.00 9.56 -7.81
C GLY A 31 -6.19 8.62 -8.02
N LEU A 32 -6.99 8.38 -6.96
CA LEU A 32 -8.20 7.56 -7.04
C LEU A 32 -9.28 8.22 -7.90
N LEU A 33 -9.42 9.54 -7.84
CA LEU A 33 -10.35 10.28 -8.68
C LEU A 33 -9.98 10.11 -10.15
N LEU A 34 -8.71 10.37 -10.52
CA LEU A 34 -8.22 10.24 -11.90
C LEU A 34 -8.37 8.80 -12.42
N LEU A 35 -8.01 7.81 -11.60
CA LEU A 35 -8.21 6.40 -11.94
C LEU A 35 -9.69 6.07 -12.16
N SER A 36 -10.56 6.48 -11.24
CA SER A 36 -12.00 6.21 -11.34
C SER A 36 -12.60 6.84 -12.59
N PHE A 37 -12.23 8.08 -12.91
CA PHE A 37 -12.63 8.74 -14.17
C PHE A 37 -12.16 7.96 -15.39
N ASN A 38 -10.92 7.48 -15.41
CA ASN A 38 -10.40 6.67 -16.52
C ASN A 38 -11.19 5.37 -16.71
N TYR A 39 -11.49 4.64 -15.63
CA TYR A 39 -12.29 3.41 -15.71
C TYR A 39 -13.74 3.69 -16.15
N ILE A 40 -14.36 4.76 -15.64
CA ILE A 40 -15.71 5.17 -16.05
C ILE A 40 -15.71 5.54 -17.53
N ARG A 41 -14.77 6.38 -17.98
CA ARG A 41 -14.62 6.75 -19.39
C ARG A 41 -14.46 5.51 -20.27
N LEU A 42 -13.59 4.59 -19.87
CA LEU A 42 -13.34 3.35 -20.60
C LEU A 42 -14.61 2.50 -20.75
N ILE A 43 -15.40 2.34 -19.69
CA ILE A 43 -16.65 1.58 -19.72
C ILE A 43 -17.71 2.27 -20.60
N LEU A 44 -17.76 3.60 -20.59
CA LEU A 44 -18.68 4.37 -21.44
C LEU A 44 -18.30 4.30 -22.91
N GLU A 45 -16.99 4.29 -23.22
CA GLU A 45 -16.47 4.17 -24.60
C GLU A 45 -16.57 2.73 -25.14
N TYR A 46 -16.40 1.72 -24.27
CA TYR A 46 -16.39 0.29 -24.65
C TYR A 46 -17.25 -0.56 -23.68
N PRO A 47 -18.59 -0.49 -23.76
CA PRO A 47 -19.49 -1.20 -22.84
C PRO A 47 -19.34 -2.72 -22.87
N GLU A 48 -18.89 -3.29 -23.99
CA GLU A 48 -18.63 -4.72 -24.15
C GLU A 48 -17.57 -5.26 -23.19
N LEU A 49 -16.70 -4.40 -22.66
CA LEU A 49 -15.70 -4.78 -21.66
C LEU A 49 -16.32 -5.22 -20.33
N LEU A 50 -17.58 -4.86 -20.06
CA LEU A 50 -18.30 -5.36 -18.88
C LEU A 50 -18.46 -6.89 -18.91
N GLY A 51 -18.40 -7.50 -20.08
CA GLY A 51 -18.36 -8.96 -20.24
C GLY A 51 -16.95 -9.57 -20.16
N ASP A 52 -15.89 -8.77 -20.08
CA ASP A 52 -14.50 -9.26 -20.06
C ASP A 52 -14.06 -9.60 -18.63
N PRO A 53 -13.71 -10.86 -18.31
CA PRO A 53 -13.28 -11.25 -16.98
C PRO A 53 -11.97 -10.56 -16.53
N GLU A 54 -11.10 -10.14 -17.45
CA GLU A 54 -9.85 -9.47 -17.10
C GLU A 54 -10.10 -8.07 -16.51
N LEU A 55 -11.12 -7.36 -17.01
CA LEU A 55 -11.56 -6.08 -16.42
C LEU A 55 -11.94 -6.27 -14.94
N TRP A 56 -12.74 -7.30 -14.64
CA TRP A 56 -13.19 -7.59 -13.28
C TRP A 56 -12.03 -7.99 -12.36
N LYS A 57 -11.10 -8.83 -12.83
CA LYS A 57 -9.89 -9.18 -12.07
C LYS A 57 -9.09 -7.92 -11.74
N ARG A 58 -8.94 -7.00 -12.70
CA ARG A 58 -8.21 -5.75 -12.48
C ARG A 58 -8.92 -4.80 -11.52
N LEU A 59 -10.25 -4.69 -11.60
CA LEU A 59 -11.06 -3.93 -10.64
C LEU A 59 -10.95 -4.51 -9.22
N VAL A 60 -10.95 -5.84 -9.06
CA VAL A 60 -10.70 -6.48 -7.75
C VAL A 60 -9.32 -6.12 -7.22
N LEU A 61 -8.27 -6.19 -8.06
CA LEU A 61 -6.92 -5.78 -7.67
C LEU A 61 -6.85 -4.29 -7.29
N LEU A 62 -7.58 -3.43 -8.01
CA LEU A 62 -7.69 -2.00 -7.68
C LEU A 62 -8.36 -1.79 -6.32
N LEU A 63 -9.47 -2.47 -6.05
CA LEU A 63 -10.13 -2.41 -4.75
C LEU A 63 -9.24 -2.91 -3.62
N LEU A 64 -8.44 -3.97 -3.85
CA LEU A 64 -7.46 -4.45 -2.87
C LEU A 64 -6.33 -3.43 -2.65
N ALA A 65 -5.81 -2.81 -3.71
CA ALA A 65 -4.81 -1.74 -3.59
C ALA A 65 -5.38 -0.54 -2.81
N ILE A 66 -6.63 -0.14 -3.09
CA ILE A 66 -7.34 0.89 -2.33
C ILE A 66 -7.45 0.49 -0.86
N ALA A 67 -7.87 -0.73 -0.55
CA ALA A 67 -8.00 -1.20 0.82
C ALA A 67 -6.65 -1.19 1.56
N PHE A 68 -5.57 -1.60 0.88
CA PHE A 68 -4.21 -1.56 1.42
C PHE A 68 -3.74 -0.13 1.71
N ILE A 69 -4.00 0.80 0.81
CA ILE A 69 -3.65 2.22 0.97
C ILE A 69 -4.54 2.89 2.03
N ALA A 70 -5.82 2.52 2.13
CA ALA A 70 -6.70 2.99 3.20
C ALA A 70 -6.19 2.53 4.58
N TYR A 71 -5.64 1.31 4.66
CA TYR A 71 -4.95 0.84 5.85
C TYR A 71 -3.76 1.73 6.19
N ASP A 72 -2.96 2.13 5.19
CA ASP A 72 -1.81 3.01 5.36
C ASP A 72 -2.20 4.34 6.05
N VAL A 73 -3.27 4.97 5.55
CA VAL A 73 -3.82 6.21 6.10
C VAL A 73 -4.37 6.00 7.51
N LEU A 74 -5.13 4.92 7.73
CA LEU A 74 -5.68 4.60 9.06
C LEU A 74 -4.56 4.35 10.07
N ALA A 75 -3.61 3.47 9.76
CA ALA A 75 -2.49 3.14 10.63
C ALA A 75 -1.69 4.40 11.00
N TYR A 76 -1.41 5.28 10.02
CA TYR A 76 -0.70 6.52 10.28
C TYR A 76 -1.49 7.48 11.17
N LYS A 77 -2.79 7.66 10.93
CA LYS A 77 -3.67 8.47 11.82
C LYS A 77 -3.73 7.91 13.23
N THR A 78 -3.90 6.60 13.38
CA THR A 78 -3.94 5.95 14.71
C THR A 78 -2.61 6.09 15.44
N HIS A 79 -1.50 6.05 14.69
CA HIS A 79 -0.18 6.27 15.25
C HIS A 79 -0.02 7.70 15.78
N LEU A 80 -0.49 8.70 15.03
CA LEU A 80 -0.46 10.09 15.48
C LEU A 80 -1.35 10.35 16.70
N ALA A 81 -2.57 9.80 16.71
CA ALA A 81 -3.51 9.97 17.82
C ALA A 81 -2.95 9.43 19.16
N LEU A 82 -2.19 8.31 19.12
CA LEU A 82 -1.52 7.79 20.33
C LEU A 82 -0.45 8.73 20.87
N GLN A 83 0.17 9.56 20.02
CA GLN A 83 1.28 10.44 20.40
C GLN A 83 0.82 11.81 20.91
N GLU A 84 -0.35 12.28 20.52
CA GLU A 84 -0.93 13.55 21.01
C GLU A 84 -1.17 13.51 22.53
N GLY A 85 -1.37 12.32 23.12
CA GLY A 85 -1.48 12.13 24.56
C GLY A 85 -0.15 12.15 25.34
N GLU A 86 0.99 11.96 24.66
CA GLU A 86 2.33 11.96 25.26
C GLU A 86 3.01 13.32 25.06
N THR A 87 2.49 14.36 25.72
CA THR A 87 2.99 15.76 25.60
C THR A 87 4.34 16.02 26.26
N ARG A 88 5.02 14.99 26.81
CA ARG A 88 6.34 15.16 27.40
C ARG A 88 7.41 15.03 26.31
N PRO A 89 8.19 16.10 26.01
CA PRO A 89 9.35 15.97 25.15
C PRO A 89 10.17 14.80 25.67
N ALA A 90 10.49 13.83 24.82
CA ALA A 90 11.49 12.85 25.18
C ALA A 90 12.76 13.65 25.47
N ASP A 91 13.30 13.54 26.68
CA ASP A 91 14.49 14.28 27.14
C ASP A 91 15.77 13.91 26.35
N GLY A 92 15.65 13.13 25.26
CA GLY A 92 16.69 12.86 24.27
C GLY A 92 16.45 13.68 23.01
N GLY A 93 17.31 14.67 22.77
CA GLY A 93 17.18 15.64 21.68
C GLY A 93 16.86 15.02 20.32
N SER A 94 15.78 15.53 19.71
CA SER A 94 15.42 15.30 18.31
C SER A 94 16.58 15.72 17.40
N SER A 95 17.13 14.78 16.62
CA SER A 95 18.20 15.08 15.68
C SER A 95 17.61 15.57 14.35
N PRO A 96 17.96 16.77 13.85
CA PRO A 96 17.46 17.27 12.56
C PRO A 96 17.68 16.31 11.40
N ARG A 97 18.81 15.57 11.41
CA ARG A 97 19.11 14.55 10.39
C ARG A 97 18.10 13.41 10.41
N ARG A 98 17.65 13.02 11.59
CA ARG A 98 16.66 11.96 11.78
C ARG A 98 15.27 12.41 11.32
N ILE A 99 14.87 13.63 11.67
CA ILE A 99 13.64 14.27 11.19
C ILE A 99 13.61 14.30 9.65
N LEU A 100 14.69 14.77 9.02
CA LEU A 100 14.80 14.80 7.56
C LEU A 100 14.74 13.40 6.94
N ALA A 101 15.41 12.42 7.55
CA ALA A 101 15.35 11.04 7.08
C ALA A 101 13.93 10.46 7.14
N LEU A 102 13.21 10.65 8.25
CA LEU A 102 11.82 10.21 8.38
C LEU A 102 10.90 10.90 7.34
N TYR A 103 11.12 12.20 7.11
CA TYR A 103 10.39 12.95 6.09
C TYR A 103 10.59 12.38 4.68
N PHE A 104 11.83 12.13 4.26
CA PHE A 104 12.10 11.55 2.94
C PHE A 104 11.57 10.12 2.79
N ILE A 105 11.62 9.31 3.87
CA ILE A 105 11.03 7.97 3.89
C ILE A 105 9.51 8.04 3.69
N ASP A 106 8.84 8.96 4.38
CA ASP A 106 7.40 9.15 4.23
C ASP A 106 7.03 9.69 2.84
N LEU A 107 7.80 10.60 2.26
CA LEU A 107 7.61 11.04 0.86
C LEU A 107 7.76 9.87 -0.13
N PHE A 108 8.78 9.03 0.06
CA PHE A 108 8.97 7.87 -0.78
C PHE A 108 7.81 6.88 -0.66
N ARG A 109 7.32 6.63 0.56
CA ARG A 109 6.13 5.81 0.82
C ARG A 109 4.89 6.33 0.08
N ILE A 110 4.65 7.65 0.10
CA ILE A 110 3.56 8.28 -0.67
C ILE A 110 3.72 7.95 -2.16
N GLY A 111 4.93 8.09 -2.69
CA GLY A 111 5.26 7.74 -4.08
C GLY A 111 4.99 6.27 -4.41
N VAL A 112 5.36 5.35 -3.51
CA VAL A 112 5.11 3.91 -3.69
C VAL A 112 3.61 3.61 -3.73
N SER A 113 2.82 4.23 -2.86
CA SER A 113 1.34 4.10 -2.88
C SER A 113 0.74 4.63 -4.19
N ALA A 114 1.24 5.76 -4.70
CA ALA A 114 0.84 6.30 -5.99
C ALA A 114 1.25 5.39 -7.17
N TRP A 115 2.45 4.81 -7.15
CA TRP A 115 2.90 3.86 -8.18
C TRP A 115 2.12 2.55 -8.17
N LEU A 116 1.72 2.06 -7.00
CA LEU A 116 0.84 0.89 -6.89
C LEU A 116 -0.51 1.14 -7.58
N LEU A 117 -1.10 2.32 -7.36
CA LEU A 117 -2.31 2.76 -8.05
C LEU A 117 -2.08 2.91 -9.57
N ALA A 118 -0.96 3.52 -9.96
CA ALA A 118 -0.60 3.72 -11.36
C ALA A 118 -0.37 2.39 -12.12
N ALA A 119 0.16 1.35 -11.47
CA ALA A 119 0.30 0.02 -12.06
C ALA A 119 -1.05 -0.59 -12.47
N LEU A 120 -2.13 -0.18 -11.80
CA LEU A 120 -3.49 -0.61 -12.07
C LEU A 120 -4.26 0.38 -12.97
N ALA A 121 -3.61 1.46 -13.43
CA ALA A 121 -4.16 2.39 -14.40
C ALA A 121 -4.16 1.77 -15.81
N ILE A 122 -5.23 2.03 -16.56
CA ILE A 122 -5.30 1.76 -18.00
C ILE A 122 -4.82 3.03 -18.70
N GLY A 123 -3.91 2.89 -19.66
CA GLY A 123 -3.29 4.02 -20.36
C GLY A 123 -4.27 4.75 -21.28
N ASP A 124 -3.82 5.87 -21.85
CA ASP A 124 -4.60 6.58 -22.87
C ASP A 124 -4.53 5.79 -24.19
N LEU A 125 -5.66 5.23 -24.59
CA LEU A 125 -5.82 4.43 -25.81
C LEU A 125 -5.93 5.37 -27.01
N ALA A 126 -4.90 6.16 -27.24
CA ALA A 126 -5.05 7.35 -28.08
C ALA A 126 -5.29 7.05 -29.56
N GLU A 127 -4.91 5.90 -30.13
CA GLU A 127 -4.84 5.81 -31.60
C GLU A 127 -5.18 4.46 -32.25
N ASP A 128 -5.58 3.42 -31.51
CA ASP A 128 -5.98 2.17 -32.17
C ASP A 128 -7.08 1.40 -31.41
N PRO A 129 -8.34 1.40 -31.91
CA PRO A 129 -9.45 0.65 -31.33
C PRO A 129 -9.41 -0.85 -31.68
N LEU A 130 -8.33 -1.37 -32.28
CA LEU A 130 -8.11 -2.81 -32.36
C LEU A 130 -7.94 -3.40 -30.97
N ASN A 131 -9.06 -3.93 -30.47
CA ASN A 131 -9.28 -4.80 -29.30
C ASN A 131 -8.04 -5.47 -28.69
N ALA A 132 -7.06 -5.91 -29.48
CA ALA A 132 -5.84 -6.54 -29.02
C ALA A 132 -4.97 -5.67 -28.10
N LYS A 133 -4.78 -4.37 -28.39
CA LYS A 133 -3.93 -3.50 -27.54
C LYS A 133 -4.62 -3.22 -26.20
N LEU A 134 -5.89 -2.86 -26.23
CA LEU A 134 -6.72 -2.67 -25.04
C LEU A 134 -6.79 -3.93 -24.19
N ARG A 135 -7.04 -5.09 -24.80
CA ARG A 135 -7.07 -6.38 -24.07
C ARG A 135 -5.70 -6.75 -23.50
N ALA A 136 -4.61 -6.44 -24.19
CA ALA A 136 -3.26 -6.63 -23.65
C ALA A 136 -2.99 -5.70 -22.46
N GLU A 137 -3.48 -4.46 -22.48
CA GLU A 137 -3.38 -3.54 -21.35
C GLU A 137 -4.28 -3.94 -20.17
N LEU A 138 -5.45 -4.53 -20.44
CA LEU A 138 -6.36 -5.06 -19.41
C LEU A 138 -5.87 -6.37 -18.80
N ALA A 139 -5.09 -7.15 -19.55
CA ALA A 139 -4.68 -8.49 -19.16
C ALA A 139 -3.98 -8.49 -17.80
N VAL A 140 -4.58 -9.20 -16.86
CA VAL A 140 -3.94 -9.53 -15.59
C VAL A 140 -2.96 -10.65 -15.89
N GLY A 141 -1.67 -10.41 -15.64
CA GLY A 141 -0.60 -11.31 -16.03
C GLY A 141 0.48 -11.42 -14.96
N PRO A 142 1.46 -12.31 -15.15
CA PRO A 142 2.59 -12.46 -14.23
C PRO A 142 3.34 -11.14 -14.04
N SER A 143 3.47 -10.34 -15.10
CA SER A 143 4.08 -9.01 -15.04
C SER A 143 3.32 -8.06 -14.12
N LEU A 144 1.98 -8.00 -14.24
CA LEU A 144 1.17 -7.13 -13.37
C LEU A 144 1.26 -7.57 -11.91
N PHE A 145 1.17 -8.88 -11.63
CA PHE A 145 1.34 -9.40 -10.27
C PHE A 145 2.74 -9.13 -9.71
N ALA A 146 3.78 -9.35 -10.50
CA ALA A 146 5.15 -9.04 -10.10
C ALA A 146 5.31 -7.56 -9.74
N THR A 147 4.75 -6.66 -10.56
CA THR A 147 4.74 -5.22 -10.29
C THR A 147 3.98 -4.87 -9.01
N VAL A 148 2.75 -5.38 -8.85
CA VAL A 148 1.94 -5.14 -7.64
C VAL A 148 2.67 -5.64 -6.39
N PHE A 149 3.17 -6.87 -6.40
CA PHE A 149 3.91 -7.41 -5.27
C PHE A 149 5.22 -6.68 -5.00
N THR A 150 5.90 -6.17 -6.03
CA THR A 150 7.09 -5.34 -5.87
C THR A 150 6.77 -4.05 -5.12
N PHE A 151 5.70 -3.35 -5.51
CA PHE A 151 5.32 -2.11 -4.82
C PHE A 151 4.83 -2.37 -3.39
N VAL A 152 4.08 -3.43 -3.15
CA VAL A 152 3.67 -3.80 -1.79
C VAL A 152 4.89 -4.18 -0.93
N ALA A 153 5.86 -4.93 -1.47
CA ALA A 153 7.11 -5.24 -0.79
C ALA A 153 7.91 -3.98 -0.44
N LEU A 154 8.03 -3.06 -1.41
CA LEU A 154 8.73 -1.79 -1.26
C LEU A 154 8.05 -0.89 -0.21
N TRP A 155 6.72 -0.87 -0.18
CA TRP A 155 5.95 -0.17 0.84
C TRP A 155 6.30 -0.73 2.22
N HIS A 156 6.26 -2.07 2.40
CA HIS A 156 6.58 -2.68 3.69
C HIS A 156 8.05 -2.45 4.10
N ALA A 157 8.98 -2.50 3.15
CA ALA A 157 10.39 -2.18 3.37
C ALA A 157 10.58 -0.73 3.83
N THR A 158 9.84 0.20 3.24
CA THR A 158 9.87 1.62 3.59
C THR A 158 9.37 1.85 5.02
N ILE A 159 8.27 1.21 5.42
CA ILE A 159 7.80 1.23 6.82
C ILE A 159 8.81 0.57 7.77
N GLY A 160 9.43 -0.54 7.35
CA GLY A 160 10.48 -1.20 8.12
C GLY A 160 11.66 -0.25 8.37
N LEU A 161 12.12 0.45 7.33
CA LEU A 161 13.17 1.47 7.42
C LEU A 161 12.76 2.65 8.29
N TRP A 162 11.50 3.10 8.17
CA TRP A 162 10.94 4.13 9.04
C TRP A 162 11.09 3.75 10.50
N TYR A 163 10.67 2.54 10.89
CA TYR A 163 10.83 2.03 12.26
C TYR A 163 12.29 1.89 12.70
N VAL A 164 13.22 1.59 11.77
CA VAL A 164 14.66 1.54 12.06
C VAL A 164 15.18 2.93 12.41
N VAL A 165 14.94 3.92 11.56
CA VAL A 165 15.34 5.32 11.77
C VAL A 165 14.67 5.91 13.01
N GLU A 166 13.43 5.53 13.25
CA GLU A 166 12.67 5.95 14.41
C GLU A 166 13.10 5.24 15.71
N GLY A 167 13.84 4.13 15.63
CA GLY A 167 14.30 3.46 16.84
C GLY A 167 13.19 2.66 17.56
N SER A 168 12.12 2.32 16.85
CA SER A 168 10.94 1.60 17.34
C SER A 168 11.19 0.17 17.84
N ASN A 169 10.14 -0.44 18.41
CA ASN A 169 10.09 -1.83 18.85
C ASN A 169 10.52 -2.84 17.75
N ARG A 170 11.40 -3.78 18.12
CA ARG A 170 11.90 -4.88 17.27
C ARG A 170 10.78 -5.72 16.65
N ARG A 171 9.63 -5.84 17.32
CA ARG A 171 8.49 -6.61 16.80
C ARG A 171 7.99 -6.04 15.46
N ASN A 172 7.77 -4.72 15.38
CA ASN A 172 7.25 -4.08 14.17
C ASN A 172 8.25 -4.17 13.02
N LYS A 173 9.54 -3.97 13.32
CA LYS A 173 10.63 -4.14 12.35
C LYS A 173 10.62 -5.53 11.72
N ARG A 174 10.54 -6.59 12.54
CA ARG A 174 10.51 -7.98 12.07
C ARG A 174 9.24 -8.29 11.28
N LEU A 175 8.10 -7.77 11.71
CA LEU A 175 6.83 -7.97 11.02
C LEU A 175 6.85 -7.36 9.61
N HIS A 176 7.26 -6.09 9.49
CA HIS A 176 7.37 -5.44 8.19
C HIS A 176 8.45 -6.06 7.29
N ALA A 177 9.57 -6.51 7.87
CA ALA A 177 10.57 -7.27 7.11
C ALA A 177 10.01 -8.60 6.58
N ALA A 178 9.22 -9.34 7.39
CA ALA A 178 8.59 -10.58 6.96
C ALA A 178 7.58 -10.35 5.83
N TYR A 179 6.75 -9.31 5.93
CA TYR A 179 5.84 -8.93 4.84
C TYR A 179 6.60 -8.51 3.57
N ALA A 180 7.63 -7.68 3.70
CA ALA A 180 8.45 -7.25 2.57
C ALA A 180 9.09 -8.45 1.86
N LEU A 181 9.66 -9.40 2.61
CA LEU A 181 10.26 -10.62 2.05
C LEU A 181 9.21 -11.53 1.41
N GLY A 182 8.04 -11.71 2.02
CA GLY A 182 6.95 -12.52 1.47
C GLY A 182 6.45 -11.96 0.14
N HIS A 183 6.25 -10.65 0.04
CA HIS A 183 5.86 -10.00 -1.21
C HIS A 183 7.01 -9.98 -2.24
N ALA A 184 8.26 -9.80 -1.82
CA ALA A 184 9.40 -9.88 -2.73
C ALA A 184 9.56 -11.29 -3.31
N ALA A 185 9.34 -12.34 -2.52
CA ALA A 185 9.33 -13.72 -2.98
C ALA A 185 8.20 -13.97 -3.99
N ALA A 186 6.99 -13.45 -3.73
CA ALA A 186 5.89 -13.52 -4.68
C ALA A 186 6.23 -12.76 -5.98
N ALA A 187 6.80 -11.56 -5.89
CA ALA A 187 7.24 -10.79 -7.05
C ALA A 187 8.27 -11.54 -7.89
N PHE A 188 9.29 -12.12 -7.25
CA PHE A 188 10.31 -12.94 -7.92
C PHE A 188 9.69 -14.17 -8.59
N PHE A 189 8.76 -14.85 -7.91
CA PHE A 189 8.04 -15.98 -8.48
C PHE A 189 7.28 -15.60 -9.74
N PHE A 190 6.48 -14.52 -9.72
CA PHE A 190 5.70 -14.09 -10.88
C PHE A 190 6.55 -13.48 -12.00
N ALA A 191 7.68 -12.84 -11.69
CA ALA A 191 8.58 -12.27 -12.69
C ALA A 191 9.40 -13.33 -13.44
N GLY A 192 9.81 -14.40 -12.75
CA GLY A 192 10.77 -15.38 -13.30
C GLY A 192 10.24 -16.80 -13.46
N LEU A 193 9.56 -17.34 -12.45
CA LEU A 193 9.28 -18.78 -12.35
C LEU A 193 7.88 -19.17 -12.84
N ALA A 194 6.90 -18.29 -12.62
CA ALA A 194 5.51 -18.51 -13.02
C ALA A 194 5.27 -18.58 -14.55
N PRO A 195 5.96 -17.82 -15.42
CA PRO A 195 5.58 -17.71 -16.84
C PRO A 195 5.42 -19.05 -17.58
N ALA A 196 6.20 -20.08 -17.22
CA ALA A 196 6.16 -21.40 -17.86
C ALA A 196 4.90 -22.22 -17.51
N SER A 197 4.39 -22.13 -16.28
CA SER A 197 3.20 -22.86 -15.83
C SER A 197 1.93 -21.99 -15.81
N TYR A 198 2.09 -20.67 -15.91
CA TYR A 198 1.00 -19.71 -15.83
C TYR A 198 0.05 -19.79 -17.01
N ALA A 199 0.56 -19.96 -18.24
CA ALA A 199 -0.29 -20.05 -19.44
C ALA A 199 -1.26 -21.25 -19.39
N ALA A 200 -0.85 -22.37 -18.78
CA ALA A 200 -1.66 -23.58 -18.67
C ALA A 200 -2.74 -23.51 -17.58
N ALA A 201 -2.59 -22.62 -16.59
CA ALA A 201 -3.45 -22.55 -15.41
C ALA A 201 -3.69 -21.10 -14.96
N LYS A 202 -3.86 -20.17 -15.92
CA LYS A 202 -3.94 -18.72 -15.67
C LYS A 202 -4.95 -18.36 -14.59
N ASP A 203 -6.19 -18.83 -14.70
CA ASP A 203 -7.25 -18.47 -13.75
C ASP A 203 -6.96 -18.94 -12.33
N LEU A 204 -6.34 -20.12 -12.17
CA LEU A 204 -5.92 -20.63 -10.87
C LEU A 204 -4.83 -19.75 -10.27
N TRP A 205 -3.84 -19.35 -11.07
CA TRP A 205 -2.76 -18.47 -10.62
C TRP A 205 -3.24 -17.05 -10.31
N ASP A 206 -4.15 -16.51 -11.12
CA ASP A 206 -4.79 -15.21 -10.88
C ASP A 206 -5.53 -15.22 -9.55
N LEU A 207 -6.31 -16.27 -9.30
CA LEU A 207 -7.06 -16.45 -8.07
C LEU A 207 -6.12 -16.62 -6.87
N ALA A 208 -5.06 -17.43 -7.01
CA ALA A 208 -4.08 -17.64 -5.95
C ALA A 208 -3.32 -16.36 -5.59
N ALA A 209 -2.87 -15.60 -6.60
CA ALA A 209 -2.16 -14.33 -6.40
C ALA A 209 -3.06 -13.26 -5.76
N THR A 210 -4.27 -13.11 -6.29
CA THR A 210 -5.26 -12.16 -5.77
C THR A 210 -5.70 -12.55 -4.36
N GLY A 211 -5.94 -13.85 -4.12
CA GLY A 211 -6.29 -14.41 -2.82
C GLY A 211 -5.17 -14.22 -1.78
N TRP A 212 -3.91 -14.41 -2.17
CA TRP A 212 -2.75 -14.13 -1.33
C TRP A 212 -2.71 -12.66 -0.90
N LEU A 213 -2.87 -11.73 -1.86
CA LEU A 213 -2.90 -10.29 -1.57
C LEU A 213 -4.07 -9.94 -0.62
N ALA A 214 -5.28 -10.43 -0.92
CA ALA A 214 -6.47 -10.20 -0.10
C ALA A 214 -6.31 -10.73 1.33
N LEU A 215 -5.77 -11.94 1.48
CA LEU A 215 -5.51 -12.56 2.78
C LEU A 215 -4.54 -11.71 3.61
N LEU A 216 -3.44 -11.23 3.00
CA LEU A 216 -2.46 -10.42 3.71
C LEU A 216 -3.02 -9.07 4.14
N ILE A 217 -3.78 -8.39 3.27
CA ILE A 217 -4.50 -7.16 3.63
C ILE A 217 -5.45 -7.43 4.81
N ALA A 218 -6.26 -8.48 4.74
CA ALA A 218 -7.19 -8.84 5.81
C ALA A 218 -6.48 -9.14 7.13
N LEU A 219 -5.35 -9.85 7.10
CA LEU A 219 -4.52 -10.13 8.27
C LEU A 219 -3.97 -8.85 8.90
N VAL A 220 -3.51 -7.90 8.08
CA VAL A 220 -3.00 -6.61 8.54
C VAL A 220 -4.12 -5.79 9.21
N TYR A 221 -5.31 -5.68 8.59
CA TYR A 221 -6.47 -5.02 9.21
C TYR A 221 -6.86 -5.66 10.54
N ARG A 222 -6.92 -7.00 10.59
CA ARG A 222 -7.30 -7.74 11.81
C ARG A 222 -6.29 -7.53 12.94
N THR A 223 -5.00 -7.61 12.63
CA THR A 223 -3.94 -7.63 13.65
C THR A 223 -3.52 -6.25 14.10
N GLN A 224 -3.66 -5.22 13.25
CA GLN A 224 -3.22 -3.86 13.56
C GLN A 224 -4.41 -2.91 13.78
N VAL A 225 -5.28 -2.73 12.78
CA VAL A 225 -6.36 -1.72 12.85
C VAL A 225 -7.43 -2.11 13.86
N MET A 226 -7.97 -3.33 13.77
CA MET A 226 -9.04 -3.76 14.67
C MET A 226 -8.57 -3.90 16.12
N ALA A 227 -7.31 -4.31 16.32
CA ALA A 227 -6.70 -4.36 17.64
C ALA A 227 -6.58 -2.95 18.25
N PHE A 228 -6.14 -1.98 17.45
CA PHE A 228 -6.08 -0.58 17.84
C PHE A 228 -7.47 -0.02 18.20
N LEU A 229 -8.44 -0.13 17.28
CA LEU A 229 -9.79 0.43 17.47
C LEU A 229 -10.46 -0.12 18.72
N ARG A 230 -10.29 -1.41 19.02
CA ARG A 230 -10.80 -2.00 20.27
C ARG A 230 -10.17 -1.37 21.50
N SER A 231 -8.83 -1.24 21.52
CA SER A 231 -8.11 -0.61 22.63
C SER A 231 -8.48 0.86 22.82
N ASP A 232 -8.76 1.58 21.75
CA ASP A 232 -9.18 2.99 21.79
C ASP A 232 -10.62 3.12 22.32
N MET A 233 -11.55 2.31 21.82
CA MET A 233 -12.93 2.25 22.30
C MET A 233 -13.02 1.83 23.78
N GLU A 234 -12.13 0.96 24.25
CA GLU A 234 -12.03 0.58 25.67
C GLU A 234 -11.54 1.73 26.55
N ARG A 235 -10.64 2.60 26.05
CA ARG A 235 -10.15 3.78 26.77
C ARG A 235 -11.15 4.93 26.84
N ALA A 236 -12.07 4.99 25.89
CA ALA A 236 -13.11 6.02 25.84
C ALA A 236 -14.33 5.71 26.75
N ARG A 237 -14.38 4.52 27.36
CA ARG A 237 -15.43 4.09 28.29
C ARG A 237 -14.98 4.26 29.73
#